data_AF-A0A8H6HC16-F1
#
_entry.id   AF-A0A8H6HC16-F1
#
_cell.length_a   1.000
_cell.length_b   1.000
_cell.length_c   1.000
_cell.angle_alpha   90.00
_cell.angle_beta   90.00
_cell.angle_gamma   90.00
#
_symmetry.space_group_name_H-M   'P 1'
#
loop_
_entity.id
_entity.type
_entity.pdbx_description
1 polymer ?
#
loop_
_entity_poly.entity_id
_entity_poly.type
_entity_poly.pdbx_seq_one_letter_code
_entity_poly.pdbx_strand_id
1 'polypeptide(L)'
;MSRKRPAEDYADFARSAARCVRLKQDDEKEVVKFSKLDSTQQQILLYASIRSLSEKTTQLVPAEPVFTISQVLESRMERYAFTVLISPSCNVYVTDPGPSKVILTHLENHPEWGLTPAVRSTKGHFKIVESTVRKYLTTRRNLLKSLMRVSLGYEKTGGPDRKNAMQNIVTLCEAVVNSAPSSLPKTPKISLQMLARFAFLRQVLEECITKNATSGNKEDYWATVDTSLKKLRENRPTDKEMSRFFTHVLELDSKQYGTGERSHILNETRPLDGLADDDAI
;
A
#
# COMPACT_ATOMS: atom_id res chain seq x y z
N MET A 1 43.78 23.36 -67.93
CA MET A 1 44.24 22.95 -66.59
C MET A 1 43.35 23.60 -65.54
N SER A 2 42.43 22.84 -64.93
CA SER A 2 41.52 23.36 -63.90
C SER A 2 42.26 23.41 -62.56
N ARG A 3 42.46 24.61 -62.00
CA ARG A 3 43.01 24.78 -60.65
C ARG A 3 42.00 24.22 -59.65
N LYS A 4 42.32 23.09 -59.00
CA LYS A 4 41.56 22.58 -57.86
C LYS A 4 41.46 23.69 -56.79
N ARG A 5 40.24 24.13 -56.47
CA ARG A 5 40.02 25.06 -55.36
C ARG A 5 40.52 24.40 -54.05
N PRO A 6 41.16 25.15 -53.14
CA PRO A 6 41.49 24.64 -51.82
C PRO A 6 40.22 24.14 -51.13
N ALA A 7 40.27 22.97 -50.49
CA ALA A 7 39.15 22.47 -49.71
C ALA A 7 38.85 23.49 -48.59
N GLU A 8 37.59 23.94 -48.49
CA GLU A 8 37.15 24.86 -47.44
C GLU A 8 37.27 24.15 -46.08
N ASP A 9 38.05 24.71 -45.15
CA ASP A 9 38.21 24.16 -43.80
C ASP A 9 37.04 24.59 -42.92
N TYR A 10 36.07 23.70 -42.73
CA TYR A 10 34.90 23.94 -41.88
C TYR A 10 35.11 23.56 -40.41
N ALA A 11 36.34 23.30 -39.95
CA ALA A 11 36.59 22.82 -38.60
C ALA A 11 36.08 23.79 -37.50
N ASP A 12 36.24 25.10 -37.67
CA ASP A 12 35.76 26.08 -36.68
C ASP A 12 34.24 26.16 -36.65
N PHE A 13 33.60 26.06 -37.81
CA PHE A 13 32.14 25.97 -37.89
C PHE A 13 31.63 24.68 -37.23
N ALA A 14 32.28 23.54 -37.48
CA ALA A 14 31.96 22.26 -36.86
C ALA A 14 32.07 22.29 -35.32
N ARG A 15 33.14 22.88 -34.78
CA ARG A 15 33.29 23.08 -33.32
C ARG A 15 32.21 23.98 -32.75
N SER A 16 31.90 25.08 -33.43
CA SER A 16 30.84 26.01 -33.02
C SER A 16 29.49 25.30 -32.99
N ALA A 17 29.13 24.58 -34.05
CA ALA A 17 27.91 23.80 -34.14
C ALA A 17 27.81 22.71 -33.05
N ALA A 18 28.89 21.95 -32.82
CA ALA A 18 28.97 20.94 -31.77
C ALA A 18 28.76 21.53 -30.36
N ARG A 19 29.30 22.73 -30.10
CA ARG A 19 29.09 23.45 -28.82
C ARG A 19 27.65 23.96 -28.69
N CYS A 20 27.06 24.46 -29.77
CA CYS A 20 25.66 24.90 -29.77
C CYS A 20 24.70 23.79 -29.37
N VAL A 21 24.93 22.55 -29.82
CA VAL A 21 24.13 21.37 -29.44
C VAL A 21 24.68 20.62 -28.22
N ARG A 22 25.72 21.15 -27.56
CA ARG A 22 26.33 20.62 -26.33
C ARG A 22 26.80 19.16 -26.45
N LEU A 23 27.43 18.81 -27.57
CA LEU A 23 28.05 17.49 -27.73
C LEU A 23 29.17 17.27 -26.71
N LYS A 24 29.42 15.99 -26.36
CA LYS A 24 30.57 15.63 -25.54
C LYS A 24 31.87 15.82 -26.33
N GLN A 25 32.99 15.93 -25.63
CA GLN A 25 34.29 16.23 -26.24
C GLN A 25 34.71 15.18 -27.30
N ASP A 26 34.34 13.91 -27.13
CA ASP A 26 34.67 12.86 -28.11
C ASP A 26 33.77 12.95 -29.36
N ASP A 27 32.50 13.31 -29.20
CA ASP A 27 31.58 13.53 -30.30
C ASP A 27 31.96 14.80 -31.10
N GLU A 28 32.42 15.86 -30.42
CA GLU A 28 32.95 17.08 -31.07
C GLU A 28 34.15 16.74 -31.97
N LYS A 29 35.08 15.88 -31.52
CA LYS A 29 36.20 15.41 -32.35
C LYS A 29 35.73 14.68 -33.60
N GLU A 30 34.69 13.85 -33.50
CA GLU A 30 34.12 13.13 -34.64
C GLU A 30 33.42 14.08 -35.63
N VAL A 31 32.71 15.11 -35.17
CA VAL A 31 32.11 16.13 -36.06
C VAL A 31 33.19 16.95 -36.79
N VAL A 32 34.28 17.32 -36.11
CA VAL A 32 35.43 18.01 -36.73
C VAL A 32 36.16 17.10 -37.71
N LYS A 33 36.22 15.79 -37.45
CA LYS A 33 36.78 14.81 -38.38
C LYS A 33 35.87 14.66 -39.61
N PHE A 34 34.56 14.62 -39.41
CA PHE A 34 33.56 14.60 -40.48
C PHE A 34 33.66 15.83 -41.39
N SER A 35 33.86 17.02 -40.82
CA SER A 35 33.94 18.28 -41.59
C SER A 35 35.17 18.37 -42.50
N LYS A 36 36.19 17.54 -42.27
CA LYS A 36 37.41 17.47 -43.09
C LYS A 36 37.32 16.47 -44.24
N LEU A 37 36.26 15.65 -44.28
CA LEU A 37 36.01 14.72 -45.37
C LEU A 37 35.51 15.48 -46.61
N ASP A 38 35.75 14.91 -47.80
CA ASP A 38 35.16 15.47 -49.01
C ASP A 38 33.63 15.27 -49.04
N SER A 39 32.94 16.02 -49.90
CA SER A 39 31.47 16.00 -49.94
C SER A 39 30.90 14.59 -50.20
N THR A 40 31.56 13.80 -51.05
CA THR A 40 31.13 12.43 -51.37
C THR A 40 31.29 11.52 -50.15
N GLN A 41 32.42 11.61 -49.45
CA GLN A 41 32.70 10.87 -48.23
C GLN A 41 31.73 11.23 -47.12
N GLN A 42 31.42 12.52 -46.94
CA GLN A 42 30.42 12.99 -45.97
C GLN A 42 29.04 12.39 -46.25
N GLN A 43 28.59 12.39 -47.51
CA GLN A 43 27.31 11.81 -47.90
C GLN A 43 27.23 10.31 -47.65
N ILE A 44 28.30 9.57 -47.99
CA ILE A 44 28.38 8.12 -47.75
C ILE A 44 28.32 7.82 -46.25
N LEU A 45 29.11 8.54 -45.45
CA LEU A 45 29.17 8.32 -44.01
C LEU A 45 27.86 8.72 -43.32
N LEU A 46 27.20 9.78 -43.78
CA LEU A 46 25.87 10.17 -43.32
C LEU A 46 24.84 9.07 -43.64
N TYR A 47 24.83 8.55 -44.87
CA TYR A 47 23.94 7.46 -45.26
C TYR A 47 24.18 6.21 -44.41
N ALA A 48 25.44 5.81 -44.22
CA ALA A 48 25.80 4.68 -43.36
C ALA A 48 25.33 4.90 -41.90
N SER A 49 25.46 6.11 -41.37
CA SER A 49 25.02 6.46 -40.02
C SER A 49 23.50 6.41 -39.88
N ILE A 50 22.76 6.93 -40.87
CA ILE A 50 21.29 6.85 -40.92
C ILE A 50 20.85 5.39 -41.01
N ARG A 51 21.51 4.55 -41.82
CA ARG A 51 21.22 3.11 -41.90
C ARG A 51 21.48 2.40 -40.59
N SER A 52 22.62 2.67 -39.93
CA SER A 52 22.92 2.10 -38.60
C SER A 52 21.90 2.54 -37.55
N LEU A 53 21.50 3.81 -37.55
CA LEU A 53 20.43 4.30 -36.68
C LEU A 53 19.11 3.61 -36.98
N SER A 54 18.73 3.47 -38.26
CA SER A 54 17.52 2.75 -38.67
C SER A 54 17.54 1.30 -38.17
N GLU A 55 18.66 0.59 -38.31
CA GLU A 55 18.82 -0.78 -37.80
C GLU A 55 18.67 -0.84 -36.28
N LYS A 56 19.35 0.05 -35.55
CA LYS A 56 19.22 0.15 -34.08
C LYS A 56 17.78 0.46 -33.66
N THR A 57 17.09 1.36 -34.35
CA THR A 57 15.68 1.69 -34.09
C THR A 57 14.76 0.51 -34.40
N THR A 58 15.07 -0.29 -35.43
CA THR A 58 14.32 -1.52 -35.75
C THR A 58 14.52 -2.60 -34.68
N GLN A 59 15.66 -2.59 -34.00
CA GLN A 59 15.96 -3.47 -32.87
C GLN A 59 15.36 -2.98 -31.54
N LEU A 60 14.83 -1.76 -31.46
CA LEU A 60 14.12 -1.30 -30.26
C LEU A 60 12.81 -2.05 -30.15
N VAL A 61 12.82 -3.13 -29.38
CA VAL A 61 11.60 -3.79 -28.91
C VAL A 61 10.91 -2.80 -27.98
N PRO A 62 9.65 -2.38 -28.26
CA PRO A 62 8.92 -1.54 -27.32
C PRO A 62 8.85 -2.26 -25.98
N ALA A 63 9.09 -1.53 -24.88
CA ALA A 63 8.97 -2.13 -23.56
C ALA A 63 7.57 -2.74 -23.41
N GLU A 64 7.49 -3.98 -22.91
CA GLU A 64 6.21 -4.60 -22.63
C GLU A 64 5.39 -3.67 -21.74
N PRO A 65 4.10 -3.46 -22.04
CA PRO A 65 3.27 -2.57 -21.27
C PRO A 65 3.26 -3.05 -19.82
N VAL A 66 3.72 -2.19 -18.91
CA VAL A 66 3.71 -2.47 -17.47
C VAL A 66 2.27 -2.74 -17.07
N PHE A 67 2.01 -3.90 -16.46
CA PHE A 67 0.68 -4.22 -15.95
C PHE A 67 0.24 -3.18 -14.92
N THR A 68 -0.85 -2.50 -15.24
CA THR A 68 -1.51 -1.54 -14.36
C THR A 68 -2.76 -2.17 -13.76
N ILE A 69 -2.90 -2.04 -12.44
CA ILE A 69 -4.12 -2.47 -11.75
C ILE A 69 -5.23 -1.46 -12.12
N SER A 70 -6.42 -1.97 -12.45
CA SER A 70 -7.57 -1.10 -12.69
C SER A 70 -7.96 -0.34 -11.42
N GLN A 71 -8.41 0.91 -11.56
CA GLN A 71 -8.85 1.71 -10.41
C GLN A 71 -10.01 1.05 -9.63
N VAL A 72 -10.86 0.30 -10.34
CA VAL A 72 -11.95 -0.50 -9.73
C VAL A 72 -11.38 -1.58 -8.82
N LEU A 73 -10.42 -2.38 -9.30
CA LEU A 73 -9.81 -3.43 -8.49
C LEU A 73 -9.07 -2.85 -7.29
N GLU A 74 -8.32 -1.77 -7.49
CA GLU A 74 -7.59 -1.06 -6.44
C GLU A 74 -8.52 -0.57 -5.32
N SER A 75 -9.63 0.08 -5.70
CA SER A 75 -10.69 0.54 -4.79
C SER A 75 -11.30 -0.60 -3.96
N ARG A 76 -11.54 -1.77 -4.58
CA ARG A 76 -12.05 -2.98 -3.91
C ARG A 76 -11.00 -3.59 -2.96
N MET A 77 -9.73 -3.65 -3.35
CA MET A 77 -8.64 -4.13 -2.48
C MET A 77 -8.55 -3.28 -1.20
N GLU A 78 -8.59 -1.95 -1.33
CA GLU A 78 -8.53 -1.05 -0.18
C GLU A 78 -9.74 -1.21 0.75
N ARG A 79 -10.94 -1.30 0.16
CA ARG A 79 -12.19 -1.52 0.88
C ARG A 79 -12.11 -2.80 1.73
N TYR A 80 -11.75 -3.91 1.11
CA TYR A 80 -11.70 -5.21 1.79
C TYR A 80 -10.54 -5.30 2.78
N ALA A 81 -9.41 -4.65 2.53
CA ALA A 81 -8.35 -4.51 3.52
C ALA A 81 -8.87 -3.82 4.80
N PHE A 82 -9.65 -2.75 4.68
CA PHE A 82 -10.27 -2.11 5.84
C PHE A 82 -11.30 -3.03 6.53
N THR A 83 -12.27 -3.55 5.77
CA THR A 83 -13.36 -4.37 6.31
C THR A 83 -12.86 -5.61 7.05
N VAL A 84 -11.89 -6.35 6.48
CA VAL A 84 -11.33 -7.55 7.10
C VAL A 84 -10.60 -7.22 8.40
N LEU A 85 -9.88 -6.09 8.48
CA LEU A 85 -9.11 -5.72 9.66
C LEU A 85 -9.98 -5.26 10.84
N ILE A 86 -11.09 -4.57 10.57
CA ILE A 86 -12.02 -4.12 11.62
C ILE A 86 -13.01 -5.22 12.03
N SER A 87 -13.10 -6.30 11.25
CA SER A 87 -13.98 -7.42 11.49
C SER A 87 -13.67 -8.11 12.83
N PRO A 88 -14.65 -8.29 13.72
CA PRO A 88 -14.46 -9.03 14.97
C PRO A 88 -13.99 -10.48 14.77
N SER A 89 -14.29 -11.07 13.59
CA SER A 89 -13.87 -12.42 13.22
C SER A 89 -12.48 -12.49 12.59
N CYS A 90 -11.74 -11.39 12.53
CA CYS A 90 -10.36 -11.40 12.08
C CYS A 90 -9.50 -12.26 13.02
N ASN A 91 -9.07 -13.43 12.57
CA ASN A 91 -8.34 -14.37 13.43
C ASN A 91 -6.85 -14.03 13.59
N VAL A 92 -6.29 -13.37 12.59
CA VAL A 92 -4.86 -13.11 12.42
C VAL A 92 -4.72 -11.82 11.60
N TYR A 93 -3.77 -10.95 11.95
CA TYR A 93 -3.51 -9.66 11.29
C TYR A 93 -2.29 -9.67 10.37
N VAL A 94 -1.28 -10.52 10.65
CA VAL A 94 -0.01 -10.53 9.91
C VAL A 94 0.31 -11.89 9.32
N THR A 95 0.16 -12.94 10.12
CA THR A 95 0.66 -14.29 9.80
C THR A 95 -0.10 -14.90 8.63
N ASP A 96 0.63 -15.53 7.70
CA ASP A 96 0.02 -16.24 6.57
C ASP A 96 -0.43 -17.67 6.93
N PRO A 97 -1.58 -18.17 6.42
CA PRO A 97 -2.54 -17.46 5.59
C PRO A 97 -3.37 -16.44 6.39
N GLY A 98 -3.19 -15.16 6.07
CA GLY A 98 -3.77 -14.05 6.81
C GLY A 98 -4.92 -13.36 6.06
N PRO A 99 -5.21 -12.10 6.41
CA PRO A 99 -6.19 -11.27 5.72
C PRO A 99 -5.99 -11.21 4.20
N SER A 100 -4.73 -11.28 3.74
CA SER A 100 -4.38 -11.29 2.32
C SER A 100 -5.07 -12.42 1.57
N LYS A 101 -5.11 -13.64 2.14
CA LYS A 101 -5.75 -14.80 1.49
C LYS A 101 -7.26 -14.60 1.41
N VAL A 102 -7.90 -14.12 2.48
CA VAL A 102 -9.35 -13.86 2.51
C VAL A 102 -9.73 -12.86 1.42
N ILE A 103 -8.96 -11.77 1.30
CA ILE A 103 -9.19 -10.73 0.28
C ILE A 103 -8.97 -11.30 -1.12
N LEU A 104 -7.86 -12.00 -1.37
CA LEU A 104 -7.55 -12.54 -2.69
C LEU A 104 -8.59 -13.58 -3.13
N THR A 105 -8.99 -14.50 -2.26
CA THR A 105 -10.06 -15.46 -2.55
C THR A 105 -11.39 -14.77 -2.85
N HIS A 106 -11.72 -13.69 -2.14
CA HIS A 106 -12.91 -12.89 -2.44
C HIS A 106 -12.79 -12.23 -3.82
N LEU A 107 -11.68 -11.57 -4.13
CA LEU A 107 -11.47 -10.93 -5.43
C LEU A 107 -11.45 -11.93 -6.60
N GLU A 108 -10.97 -13.15 -6.38
CA GLU A 108 -10.96 -14.23 -7.39
C GLU A 108 -12.38 -14.69 -7.78
N ASN A 109 -13.34 -14.57 -6.86
CA ASN A 109 -14.75 -14.88 -7.11
C ASN A 109 -15.47 -13.78 -7.92
N HIS A 110 -14.81 -12.65 -8.17
CA HIS A 110 -15.38 -11.46 -8.83
C HIS A 110 -14.45 -10.97 -9.97
N PRO A 111 -14.29 -11.76 -11.05
CA PRO A 111 -13.38 -11.43 -12.14
C PRO A 111 -13.74 -10.12 -12.87
N GLU A 112 -15.00 -9.69 -12.82
CA GLU A 112 -15.52 -8.44 -13.37
C GLU A 112 -14.84 -7.19 -12.79
N TRP A 113 -14.22 -7.28 -11.61
CA TRP A 113 -13.47 -6.17 -11.02
C TRP A 113 -12.07 -6.00 -11.61
N GLY A 114 -11.59 -6.96 -12.40
CA GLY A 114 -10.30 -6.92 -13.09
C GLY A 114 -9.31 -8.00 -12.66
N LEU A 115 -9.62 -8.83 -11.66
CA LEU A 115 -8.83 -10.01 -11.31
C LEU A 115 -9.27 -11.22 -12.15
N THR A 116 -9.07 -11.12 -13.46
CA THR A 116 -9.48 -12.18 -14.39
C THR A 116 -8.59 -13.42 -14.27
N PRO A 117 -9.04 -14.60 -14.74
CA PRO A 117 -8.21 -15.80 -14.78
C PRO A 117 -6.87 -15.62 -15.52
N ALA A 118 -6.84 -14.75 -16.55
CA ALA A 118 -5.62 -14.41 -17.28
C ALA A 118 -4.60 -13.62 -16.44
N VAL A 119 -5.08 -12.69 -15.61
CA VAL A 119 -4.24 -11.97 -14.65
C VAL A 119 -3.72 -12.94 -13.59
N ARG A 120 -4.57 -13.87 -13.13
CA ARG A 120 -4.21 -14.90 -12.15
C ARG A 120 -3.16 -15.87 -12.65
N SER A 121 -3.25 -16.33 -13.90
CA SER A 121 -2.28 -17.22 -14.51
C SER A 121 -0.92 -16.57 -14.76
N THR A 122 -0.91 -15.23 -14.92
CA THR A 122 0.32 -14.47 -15.16
C THR A 122 1.01 -14.15 -13.84
N LYS A 123 2.03 -14.94 -13.46
CA LYS A 123 2.75 -14.81 -12.18
C LYS A 123 3.20 -13.38 -11.86
N GLY A 124 3.68 -12.64 -12.86
CA GLY A 124 4.10 -11.24 -12.69
C GLY A 124 2.94 -10.33 -12.29
N HIS A 125 1.83 -10.40 -13.02
CA HIS A 125 0.65 -9.57 -12.77
C HIS A 125 0.00 -9.90 -11.42
N PHE A 126 -0.15 -11.19 -11.12
CA PHE A 126 -0.72 -11.62 -9.84
C PHE A 126 0.15 -11.19 -8.65
N LYS A 127 1.48 -11.24 -8.77
CA LYS A 127 2.39 -10.74 -7.72
C LYS A 127 2.22 -9.24 -7.47
N ILE A 128 1.93 -8.45 -8.51
CA ILE A 128 1.62 -7.01 -8.35
C ILE A 128 0.33 -6.85 -7.55
N VAL A 129 -0.72 -7.63 -7.86
CA VAL A 129 -1.98 -7.65 -7.09
C VAL A 129 -1.77 -8.03 -5.63
N GLU A 130 -1.06 -9.13 -5.35
CA GLU A 130 -0.73 -9.56 -3.98
C GLU A 130 0.03 -8.47 -3.20
N SER A 131 1.03 -7.85 -3.85
CA SER A 131 1.82 -6.79 -3.25
C SER A 131 0.96 -5.57 -2.90
N THR A 132 0.00 -5.22 -3.76
CA THR A 132 -0.94 -4.12 -3.53
C THR A 132 -1.89 -4.42 -2.37
N VAL A 133 -2.43 -5.64 -2.28
CA VAL A 133 -3.24 -6.06 -1.11
C VAL A 133 -2.43 -5.96 0.19
N ARG A 134 -1.19 -6.46 0.20
CA ARG A 134 -0.29 -6.37 1.37
C ARG A 134 0.01 -4.92 1.76
N LYS A 135 0.20 -4.04 0.77
CA LYS A 135 0.39 -2.59 0.98
C LYS A 135 -0.82 -2.01 1.71
N TYR A 136 -2.04 -2.25 1.24
CA TYR A 136 -3.26 -1.75 1.90
C TYR A 136 -3.43 -2.29 3.30
N LEU A 137 -3.23 -3.59 3.52
CA LEU A 137 -3.29 -4.19 4.85
C LEU A 137 -2.27 -3.57 5.81
N THR A 138 -1.05 -3.27 5.34
CA THR A 138 -0.01 -2.63 6.14
C THR A 138 -0.37 -1.19 6.48
N THR A 139 -0.82 -0.40 5.49
CA THR A 139 -1.28 0.98 5.70
C THR A 139 -2.43 1.03 6.71
N ARG A 140 -3.44 0.17 6.54
CA ARG A 140 -4.61 0.13 7.42
C ARG A 140 -4.27 -0.32 8.82
N ARG A 141 -3.43 -1.34 8.99
CA ARG A 141 -2.89 -1.73 10.30
C ARG A 141 -2.15 -0.57 10.98
N ASN A 142 -1.27 0.14 10.26
CA ASN A 142 -0.55 1.28 10.84
C ASN A 142 -1.50 2.39 11.29
N LEU A 143 -2.54 2.69 10.50
CA LEU A 143 -3.59 3.65 10.85
C LEU A 143 -4.34 3.22 12.11
N LEU A 144 -4.82 1.97 12.19
CA LEU A 144 -5.51 1.45 13.37
C LEU A 144 -4.64 1.54 14.62
N LYS A 145 -3.36 1.16 14.51
CA LYS A 145 -2.39 1.29 15.59
C LYS A 145 -2.23 2.75 16.03
N SER A 146 -2.18 3.69 15.08
CA SER A 146 -2.10 5.12 15.39
C SER A 146 -3.33 5.60 16.16
N LEU A 147 -4.54 5.29 15.67
CA LEU A 147 -5.79 5.66 16.34
C LEU A 147 -5.86 5.12 17.78
N MET A 148 -5.43 3.88 18.00
CA MET A 148 -5.35 3.32 19.35
C MET A 148 -4.33 4.06 20.23
N ARG A 149 -3.15 4.41 19.71
CA ARG A 149 -2.16 5.23 20.45
C ARG A 149 -2.73 6.61 20.83
N VAL A 150 -3.49 7.25 19.93
CA VAL A 150 -4.18 8.51 20.21
C VAL A 150 -5.20 8.32 21.33
N SER A 151 -6.01 7.26 21.27
CA SER A 151 -7.02 6.97 22.28
C SER A 151 -6.44 6.76 23.68
N LEU A 152 -5.20 6.25 23.76
CA LEU A 152 -4.45 6.05 24.99
C LEU A 152 -3.71 7.32 25.47
N GLY A 153 -3.75 8.40 24.69
CA GLY A 153 -3.06 9.65 25.01
C GLY A 153 -1.55 9.64 24.78
N TYR A 154 -1.03 8.80 23.87
CA TYR A 154 0.39 8.74 23.55
C TYR A 154 0.83 9.61 22.36
N GLU A 155 -0.06 10.42 21.77
CA GLU A 155 0.31 11.29 20.66
C GLU A 155 0.90 12.64 21.14
N LYS A 156 2.04 13.02 20.55
CA LYS A 156 2.74 14.28 20.82
C LYS A 156 2.12 15.41 20.01
N THR A 157 0.98 15.94 20.42
CA THR A 157 0.60 17.29 19.98
C THR A 157 1.41 18.29 20.81
N GLY A 158 2.37 18.97 20.20
CA GLY A 158 3.30 19.92 20.83
C GLY A 158 2.67 21.22 21.35
N GLY A 159 1.53 21.13 22.05
CA GLY A 159 0.86 22.24 22.71
C GLY A 159 0.92 22.12 24.24
N PRO A 160 1.05 23.23 24.97
CA PRO A 160 1.22 23.23 26.43
C PRO A 160 -0.03 22.86 27.25
N ASP A 161 -1.21 22.72 26.62
CA ASP A 161 -2.51 22.76 27.31
C ASP A 161 -3.39 21.52 27.19
N ARG A 162 -2.86 20.34 26.85
CA ARG A 162 -3.68 19.12 26.80
C ARG A 162 -3.11 18.02 27.67
N LYS A 163 -3.66 17.89 28.89
CA LYS A 163 -3.86 16.57 29.51
C LYS A 163 -4.59 15.73 28.46
N ASN A 164 -3.89 14.82 27.80
CA ASN A 164 -4.45 13.94 26.79
C ASN A 164 -5.65 13.20 27.39
N ALA A 165 -6.86 13.60 26.99
CA ALA A 165 -8.09 12.97 27.42
C ALA A 165 -8.12 11.59 26.77
N MET A 166 -7.80 10.55 27.56
CA MET A 166 -7.97 9.17 27.14
C MET A 166 -9.41 9.00 26.62
N GLN A 167 -9.55 8.38 25.46
CA GLN A 167 -10.85 8.22 24.81
C GLN A 167 -11.50 6.93 25.29
N ASN A 168 -12.81 6.96 25.54
CA ASN A 168 -13.58 5.74 25.75
C ASN A 168 -13.59 4.87 24.48
N ILE A 169 -13.93 3.59 24.63
CA ILE A 169 -13.90 2.61 23.53
C ILE A 169 -14.86 2.93 22.38
N VAL A 170 -15.99 3.59 22.66
CA VAL A 170 -16.97 3.98 21.64
C VAL A 170 -16.37 5.04 20.74
N THR A 171 -15.80 6.10 21.32
CA THR A 171 -15.12 7.18 20.58
C THR A 171 -13.94 6.66 19.75
N LEU A 172 -13.17 5.69 20.26
CA LEU A 172 -12.12 5.03 19.47
C LEU A 172 -12.73 4.30 18.26
N CYS A 173 -13.81 3.53 18.45
CA CYS A 173 -14.43 2.80 17.35
C CYS A 173 -15.08 3.74 16.33
N GLU A 174 -15.67 4.86 16.76
CA GLU A 174 -16.14 5.93 15.87
C GLU A 174 -14.99 6.49 15.03
N ALA A 175 -13.85 6.79 15.63
CA ALA A 175 -12.67 7.25 14.90
C ALA A 175 -12.17 6.22 13.89
N VAL A 176 -12.19 4.93 14.25
CA VAL A 176 -11.85 3.83 13.32
C VAL A 176 -12.81 3.78 12.14
N VAL A 177 -14.12 3.79 12.41
CA VAL A 177 -15.17 3.75 11.38
C VAL A 177 -15.09 4.98 10.46
N ASN A 178 -14.88 6.17 11.02
CA ASN A 178 -14.72 7.42 10.27
C ASN A 178 -13.42 7.48 9.45
N SER A 179 -12.45 6.60 9.73
CA SER A 179 -11.22 6.46 8.94
C SER A 179 -11.36 5.55 7.71
N ALA A 180 -12.58 5.02 7.46
CA ALA A 180 -12.88 4.20 6.30
C ALA A 180 -12.46 4.88 4.98
N PRO A 181 -12.02 4.11 3.96
CA PRO A 181 -11.78 4.68 2.64
C PRO A 181 -13.07 5.28 2.06
N SER A 182 -12.94 6.36 1.30
CA SER A 182 -14.06 6.96 0.56
C SER A 182 -14.69 6.00 -0.46
N SER A 183 -13.97 4.94 -0.84
CA SER A 183 -14.48 3.88 -1.70
C SER A 183 -15.49 2.96 -1.02
N LEU A 184 -15.69 3.03 0.30
CA LEU A 184 -16.64 2.21 1.02
C LEU A 184 -18.06 2.81 0.89
N PRO A 185 -19.03 2.11 0.29
CA PRO A 185 -20.35 2.67 -0.03
C PRO A 185 -21.18 2.93 1.22
N LYS A 186 -20.96 2.11 2.27
CA LYS A 186 -21.70 2.18 3.51
C LYS A 186 -20.75 2.11 4.69
N THR A 187 -20.86 3.10 5.55
CA THR A 187 -20.11 3.15 6.81
C THR A 187 -20.47 1.94 7.69
N PRO A 188 -19.50 1.16 8.17
CA PRO A 188 -19.75 0.02 9.04
C PRO A 188 -20.41 0.48 10.33
N LYS A 189 -21.41 -0.26 10.78
CA LYS A 189 -22.05 0.02 12.07
C LYS A 189 -21.17 -0.54 13.20
N ILE A 190 -21.02 0.25 14.26
CA ILE A 190 -20.31 -0.19 15.46
C ILE A 190 -21.17 -1.21 16.19
N SER A 191 -20.58 -2.37 16.48
CA SER A 191 -21.22 -3.46 17.22
C SER A 191 -20.49 -3.76 18.51
N LEU A 192 -21.15 -4.48 19.42
CA LEU A 192 -20.56 -4.87 20.69
C LEU A 192 -19.30 -5.74 20.51
N GLN A 193 -19.31 -6.62 19.50
CA GLN A 193 -18.17 -7.47 19.17
C GLN A 193 -16.98 -6.63 18.68
N MET A 194 -17.23 -5.57 17.91
CA MET A 194 -16.19 -4.62 17.49
C MET A 194 -15.60 -3.88 18.69
N LEU A 195 -16.44 -3.37 19.60
CA LEU A 195 -15.95 -2.71 20.81
C LEU A 195 -15.04 -3.63 21.63
N ALA A 196 -15.49 -4.86 21.90
CA ALA A 196 -14.73 -5.80 22.70
C ALA A 196 -13.41 -6.21 22.02
N ARG A 197 -13.43 -6.31 20.68
CA ARG A 197 -12.23 -6.57 19.90
C ARG A 197 -11.22 -5.43 20.01
N PHE A 198 -11.65 -4.19 19.84
CA PHE A 198 -10.76 -3.03 19.92
C PHE A 198 -10.27 -2.78 21.36
N ALA A 199 -11.07 -3.09 22.38
CA ALA A 199 -10.62 -3.07 23.77
C ALA A 199 -9.45 -4.03 23.99
N PHE A 200 -9.56 -5.27 23.47
CA PHE A 200 -8.45 -6.23 23.50
C PHE A 200 -7.21 -5.74 22.74
N LEU A 201 -7.39 -5.23 21.52
CA LEU A 201 -6.26 -4.70 20.73
C LEU A 201 -5.56 -3.54 21.45
N ARG A 202 -6.33 -2.68 22.11
CA ARG A 202 -5.84 -1.55 22.90
C ARG A 202 -5.08 -2.01 24.14
N GLN A 203 -5.59 -3.01 24.86
CA GLN A 203 -4.89 -3.63 26.00
C GLN A 203 -3.53 -4.19 25.57
N VAL A 204 -3.47 -4.99 24.49
CA VAL A 204 -2.21 -5.54 23.98
C VAL A 204 -1.23 -4.43 23.58
N LEU A 205 -1.74 -3.31 23.05
CA LEU A 205 -0.90 -2.17 22.68
C LEU A 205 -0.29 -1.49 23.90
N GLU A 206 -1.08 -1.28 24.96
CA GLU A 206 -0.62 -0.71 26.23
C GLU A 206 0.45 -1.59 26.90
N GLU A 207 0.26 -2.92 26.87
CA GLU A 207 1.25 -3.89 27.33
C GLU A 207 2.56 -3.79 26.54
N CYS A 208 2.49 -3.72 25.20
CA CYS A 208 3.68 -3.55 24.36
C CYS A 208 4.39 -2.21 24.62
N ILE A 209 3.64 -1.11 24.82
CA ILE A 209 4.24 0.20 25.12
C ILE A 209 4.97 0.14 26.46
N THR A 210 4.34 -0.43 27.48
CA THR A 210 4.92 -0.58 28.82
C THR A 210 6.18 -1.45 28.80
N LYS A 211 6.15 -2.60 28.12
CA LYS A 211 7.32 -3.49 27.98
C LYS A 211 8.46 -2.86 27.19
N ASN A 212 8.17 -2.15 26.12
CA ASN A 212 9.19 -1.48 25.31
C ASN A 212 9.87 -0.35 26.09
N ALA A 213 9.15 0.30 27.01
CA ALA A 213 9.72 1.32 27.88
C ALA A 213 10.66 0.74 28.96
N THR A 214 10.39 -0.47 29.45
CA THR A 214 11.19 -1.10 30.52
C THR A 214 12.35 -1.95 30.00
N SER A 215 12.16 -2.68 28.89
CA SER A 215 13.14 -3.65 28.39
C SER A 215 14.05 -3.12 27.28
N GLY A 216 13.72 -1.98 26.66
CA GLY A 216 14.44 -1.43 25.51
C GLY A 216 14.32 -2.25 24.22
N ASN A 217 13.76 -3.46 24.28
CA ASN A 217 13.48 -4.28 23.10
C ASN A 217 12.17 -3.81 22.46
N LYS A 218 12.16 -3.62 21.14
CA LYS A 218 10.96 -3.18 20.42
C LYS A 218 10.18 -4.41 19.96
N GLU A 219 9.18 -4.81 20.76
CA GLU A 219 8.24 -5.84 20.32
C GLU A 219 7.40 -5.35 19.12
N ASP A 220 7.25 -6.20 18.09
CA ASP A 220 6.30 -5.96 17.01
C ASP A 220 4.88 -6.19 17.52
N TYR A 221 4.17 -5.09 17.75
CA TYR A 221 2.78 -5.07 18.21
C TYR A 221 1.87 -6.07 17.46
N TRP A 222 1.91 -6.11 16.12
CA TRP A 222 0.95 -6.95 15.38
C TRP A 222 1.30 -8.43 15.49
N ALA A 223 2.59 -8.77 15.57
CA ALA A 223 3.02 -10.14 15.87
C ALA A 223 2.62 -10.56 17.30
N THR A 224 2.69 -9.64 18.27
CA THR A 224 2.20 -9.87 19.64
C THR A 224 0.69 -10.08 19.66
N VAL A 225 -0.09 -9.30 18.91
CA VAL A 225 -1.55 -9.50 18.77
C VAL A 225 -1.85 -10.90 18.22
N ASP A 226 -1.21 -11.31 17.12
CA ASP A 226 -1.41 -12.64 16.52
C ASP A 226 -1.09 -13.76 17.52
N THR A 227 0.00 -13.62 18.27
CA THR A 227 0.42 -14.57 19.30
C THR A 227 -0.58 -14.65 20.45
N SER A 228 -1.06 -13.50 20.95
CA SER A 228 -2.04 -13.43 22.03
C SER A 228 -3.39 -14.02 21.61
N LEU A 229 -3.83 -13.79 20.37
CA LEU A 229 -5.05 -14.40 19.83
C LEU A 229 -4.94 -15.90 19.64
N LYS A 230 -3.78 -16.38 19.18
CA LYS A 230 -3.50 -17.81 19.07
C LYS A 230 -3.60 -18.49 20.45
N LYS A 231 -2.90 -17.94 21.45
CA LYS A 231 -2.96 -18.43 22.84
C LYS A 231 -4.37 -18.38 23.41
N LEU A 232 -5.14 -17.33 23.11
CA LEU A 232 -6.52 -17.21 23.55
C LEU A 232 -7.38 -18.37 23.03
N ARG A 233 -7.27 -18.70 21.73
CA ARG A 233 -8.01 -19.83 21.12
C ARG A 233 -7.57 -21.18 21.68
N GLU A 234 -6.28 -21.38 21.89
CA GLU A 234 -5.73 -22.62 22.47
C GLU A 234 -6.23 -22.83 23.91
N ASN A 235 -6.32 -21.75 24.69
CA ASN A 235 -6.75 -21.81 26.09
C ASN A 235 -8.27 -21.73 26.30
N ARG A 236 -9.03 -21.33 25.27
CA ARG A 236 -10.49 -21.11 25.34
C ARG A 236 -11.14 -21.69 24.09
N PRO A 237 -11.30 -23.02 24.01
CA PRO A 237 -11.76 -23.69 22.80
C PRO A 237 -13.23 -23.41 22.45
N THR A 238 -14.04 -22.97 23.41
CA THR A 238 -15.47 -22.71 23.18
C THR A 238 -15.77 -21.23 22.93
N ASP A 239 -16.73 -20.96 22.03
CA ASP A 239 -17.20 -19.60 21.74
C ASP A 239 -17.72 -18.88 22.99
N LYS A 240 -18.30 -19.63 23.94
CA LYS A 240 -18.79 -19.09 25.21
C LYS A 240 -17.65 -18.59 26.11
N GLU A 241 -16.52 -19.30 26.15
CA GLU A 241 -15.35 -18.88 26.92
C GLU A 241 -14.63 -17.69 26.28
N MET A 242 -14.54 -17.68 24.95
CA MET A 242 -14.03 -16.52 24.20
C MET A 242 -14.93 -15.30 24.39
N SER A 243 -16.25 -15.46 24.29
CA SER A 243 -17.21 -14.38 24.52
C SER A 243 -17.06 -13.80 25.93
N ARG A 244 -17.01 -14.65 26.97
CA ARG A 244 -16.75 -14.21 28.35
C ARG A 244 -15.43 -13.45 28.50
N PHE A 245 -14.37 -13.89 27.81
CA PHE A 245 -13.10 -13.16 27.81
C PHE A 245 -13.26 -11.74 27.30
N PHE A 246 -13.80 -11.60 26.09
CA PHE A 246 -13.92 -10.32 25.42
C PHE A 246 -14.89 -9.39 26.16
N THR A 247 -15.95 -9.92 26.76
CA THR A 247 -16.82 -9.16 27.68
C THR A 247 -16.02 -8.60 28.86
N HIS A 248 -15.22 -9.44 29.53
CA HIS A 248 -14.42 -9.00 30.66
C HIS A 248 -13.39 -7.93 30.27
N VAL A 249 -12.69 -8.11 29.14
CA VAL A 249 -11.76 -7.12 28.60
C VAL A 249 -12.46 -5.78 28.33
N LEU A 250 -13.65 -5.82 27.71
CA LEU A 250 -14.43 -4.61 27.44
C LEU A 250 -14.88 -3.90 28.72
N GLU A 251 -15.27 -4.66 29.76
CA GLU A 251 -15.64 -4.11 31.07
C GLU A 251 -14.45 -3.42 31.76
N LEU A 252 -13.28 -4.05 31.75
CA LEU A 252 -12.06 -3.45 32.30
C LEU A 252 -11.68 -2.17 31.57
N ASP A 253 -11.69 -2.20 30.25
CA ASP A 253 -11.41 -1.04 29.41
C ASP A 253 -12.40 0.10 29.66
N SER A 254 -13.70 -0.22 29.78
CA SER A 254 -14.75 0.77 30.08
C SER A 254 -14.62 1.35 31.50
N LYS A 255 -14.15 0.55 32.47
CA LYS A 255 -13.86 1.02 33.82
C LYS A 255 -12.67 1.97 33.85
N GLN A 256 -11.66 1.71 33.03
CA GLN A 256 -10.42 2.49 32.98
C GLN A 256 -10.58 3.81 32.21
N TYR A 257 -11.28 3.79 31.07
CA TYR A 257 -11.36 4.93 30.15
C TYR A 257 -12.77 5.55 30.04
N GLY A 258 -13.72 5.07 30.86
CA GLY A 258 -15.09 5.56 30.91
C GLY A 258 -16.07 4.78 30.04
N THR A 259 -17.35 4.86 30.40
CA THR A 259 -18.47 4.26 29.66
C THR A 259 -19.01 5.31 28.68
N GLY A 260 -18.66 5.20 27.41
CA GLY A 260 -19.29 6.01 26.35
C GLY A 260 -20.79 5.67 26.21
N GLU A 261 -21.55 6.53 25.55
CA GLU A 261 -22.96 6.27 25.24
C GLU A 261 -23.08 5.06 24.30
N ARG A 262 -23.91 4.06 24.67
CA ARG A 262 -24.08 2.80 23.92
C ARG A 262 -25.46 2.62 23.29
N SER A 263 -26.33 3.62 23.40
CA SER A 263 -27.74 3.58 22.98
C SER A 263 -27.93 3.18 21.50
N HIS A 264 -26.96 3.48 20.64
CA HIS A 264 -27.00 3.20 19.20
C HIS A 264 -26.21 1.96 18.75
N ILE A 265 -25.64 1.18 19.69
CA ILE A 265 -24.76 0.04 19.37
C ILE A 265 -25.59 -1.22 19.12
N LEU A 266 -25.35 -1.89 18.00
CA LEU A 266 -26.05 -3.12 17.66
C LEU A 266 -25.48 -4.31 18.44
N ASN A 267 -26.38 -5.14 18.98
CA ASN A 267 -26.03 -6.39 19.67
C ASN A 267 -25.47 -7.45 18.71
N GLU A 268 -25.86 -7.41 17.44
CA GLU A 268 -25.42 -8.36 16.43
C GLU A 268 -25.15 -7.64 15.11
N THR A 269 -23.94 -7.82 14.58
CA THR A 269 -23.62 -7.60 13.18
C THR A 269 -22.78 -8.77 12.72
N ARG A 270 -23.18 -9.42 11.63
CA ARG A 270 -22.30 -10.43 11.03
C ARG A 270 -21.04 -9.73 10.48
N PRO A 271 -19.85 -10.21 10.84
CA PRO A 271 -18.57 -9.56 10.53
C PRO A 271 -18.24 -9.42 9.04
N LEU A 272 -19.00 -10.06 8.15
CA LEU A 272 -18.72 -10.21 6.73
C LEU A 272 -19.94 -9.97 5.81
N ASP A 273 -21.12 -9.60 6.34
CA ASP A 273 -22.29 -9.31 5.48
C ASP A 273 -22.01 -8.12 4.53
N GLY A 274 -21.09 -7.22 4.89
CA GLY A 274 -20.60 -6.16 3.99
C GLY A 274 -19.71 -6.64 2.83
N LEU A 275 -19.35 -7.93 2.77
CA LEU A 275 -18.69 -8.54 1.60
C LEU A 275 -19.70 -9.15 0.63
N ALA A 276 -20.88 -9.54 1.10
CA ALA A 276 -21.81 -10.42 0.38
C ALA A 276 -23.00 -9.67 -0.25
N ASP A 277 -23.45 -8.55 0.32
CA ASP A 277 -24.77 -7.98 -0.01
C ASP A 277 -24.76 -6.65 -0.82
N ASP A 278 -23.61 -6.01 -1.03
CA ASP A 278 -23.58 -4.66 -1.66
C ASP A 278 -23.41 -4.68 -3.20
N ASP A 279 -23.36 -5.84 -3.85
CA ASP A 279 -23.16 -5.95 -5.30
C ASP A 279 -24.46 -6.19 -6.10
N ALA A 280 -25.63 -6.02 -5.48
CA ALA A 280 -26.90 -5.86 -6.20
C ALA A 280 -27.12 -4.38 -6.57
N ILE A 281 -26.45 -3.92 -7.63
CA ILE A 281 -26.82 -2.73 -8.41
C ILE A 281 -26.97 -3.13 -9.86
#